data_AF-A0A382JPI6-F1
#
_entry.id   AF-A0A382JPI6-F1
#
_cell.length_a   1.000
_cell.length_b   1.000
_cell.length_c   1.000
_cell.angle_alpha   90.00
_cell.angle_beta   90.00
_cell.angle_gamma   90.00
#
_symmetry.space_group_name_H-M   'P 1'
#
loop_
_entity.id
_entity.type
_entity.pdbx_description
1 polymer ?
#
loop_
_entity_poly.entity_id
_entity_poly.type
_entity_poly.pdbx_seq_one_letter_code
_entity_poly.pdbx_strand_id
1 'polypeptide(L)'
;MKLHITGSTKRTRTLIEIAAWNYAERLLGKRMLKSLSINIKLTRTLLKNDGIEGSCIWGEWDDWKKSPRDFDIELDSTINIRDILVNL
;
A
#
# COMPACT_ATOMS: atom_id res chain seq x y z
N MET A 1 -11.27 -5.93 1.64
CA MET A 1 -10.36 -5.04 0.91
C MET A 1 -9.97 -5.76 -0.36
N LYS A 2 -9.90 -5.03 -1.47
CA LYS A 2 -9.24 -5.51 -2.69
C LYS A 2 -7.79 -5.04 -2.59
N LEU A 3 -6.85 -5.98 -2.66
CA LEU A 3 -5.42 -5.68 -2.56
C LEU A 3 -4.73 -6.17 -3.82
N HIS A 4 -4.01 -5.28 -4.48
CA HIS A 4 -3.17 -5.61 -5.63
C HIS A 4 -1.72 -5.28 -5.29
N ILE A 5 -0.80 -6.23 -5.49
CA ILE A 5 0.63 -6.01 -5.20
C ILE A 5 1.48 -6.40 -6.41
N THR A 6 2.25 -5.45 -6.92
CA THR A 6 3.13 -5.62 -8.08
C THR A 6 4.59 -5.35 -7.75
N GLY A 7 5.50 -5.95 -8.52
CA GLY A 7 6.95 -5.84 -8.31
C GLY A 7 7.52 -6.77 -7.23
N SER A 8 8.84 -6.68 -7.02
CA SER A 8 9.62 -7.49 -6.07
C SER A 8 9.44 -9.02 -6.20
N THR A 9 9.88 -9.76 -5.19
CA THR A 9 9.78 -11.23 -5.12
C THR A 9 8.43 -11.70 -4.60
N LYS A 10 8.05 -12.94 -4.89
CA LYS A 10 6.83 -13.56 -4.35
C LYS A 10 6.82 -13.56 -2.81
N ARG A 11 7.96 -13.86 -2.18
CA ARG A 11 8.11 -13.88 -0.71
C ARG A 11 7.82 -12.51 -0.10
N THR A 12 8.40 -11.44 -0.67
CA THR A 12 8.19 -10.07 -0.21
C THR A 12 6.71 -9.67 -0.33
N ARG A 13 6.08 -9.98 -1.47
CA ARG A 13 4.65 -9.69 -1.67
C ARG A 13 3.74 -10.39 -0.66
N THR A 14 4.03 -11.65 -0.33
CA THR A 14 3.25 -12.37 0.70
C THR A 14 3.37 -11.72 2.09
N LEU A 15 4.55 -11.23 2.47
CA LEU A 15 4.72 -10.54 3.76
C LEU A 15 3.94 -9.22 3.80
N ILE A 16 4.01 -8.44 2.72
CA ILE A 16 3.29 -7.18 2.58
C ILE A 16 1.77 -7.42 2.56
N GLU A 17 1.31 -8.46 1.89
CA GLU A 17 -0.11 -8.85 1.88
C GLU A 17 -0.63 -9.10 3.30
N ILE A 18 0.08 -9.92 4.08
CA ILE A 18 -0.29 -10.23 5.47
C ILE A 18 -0.29 -8.95 6.32
N ALA A 19 0.71 -8.10 6.16
CA ALA A 19 0.82 -6.84 6.90
C ALA A 19 -0.30 -5.86 6.54
N ALA A 20 -0.57 -5.66 5.24
CA ALA A 20 -1.64 -4.80 4.75
C ALA A 20 -3.01 -5.20 5.31
N TRP A 21 -3.32 -6.50 5.30
CA TRP A 21 -4.56 -7.01 5.91
C TRP A 21 -4.58 -6.78 7.42
N ASN A 22 -3.47 -7.06 8.12
CA ASN A 22 -3.39 -6.86 9.57
C ASN A 22 -3.60 -5.39 9.96
N TYR A 23 -2.94 -4.46 9.26
CA TYR A 23 -3.07 -3.03 9.49
C TYR A 23 -4.47 -2.54 9.12
N ALA A 24 -5.01 -2.95 7.97
CA ALA A 24 -6.37 -2.58 7.58
C ALA A 24 -7.41 -3.07 8.59
N GLU A 25 -7.30 -4.29 9.12
CA GLU A 25 -8.26 -4.81 10.12
C GLU A 25 -8.16 -4.14 11.48
N ARG A 26 -6.95 -3.74 11.89
CA ARG A 26 -6.71 -3.07 13.17
C ARG A 26 -7.12 -1.60 13.14
N LEU A 27 -6.82 -0.93 12.04
CA LEU A 27 -7.03 0.51 11.89
C LEU A 27 -8.44 0.83 11.36
N LEU A 28 -9.02 -0.05 10.53
CA LEU A 28 -10.30 0.19 9.88
C LEU A 28 -11.36 -0.79 10.37
N GLY A 29 -12.58 -0.28 10.61
CA GLY A 29 -13.71 -1.12 10.94
C GLY A 29 -14.11 -2.06 9.79
N LYS A 30 -14.64 -3.25 10.13
CA LYS A 30 -15.07 -4.30 9.17
C LYS A 30 -15.95 -3.80 8.01
N ARG A 31 -16.73 -2.74 8.23
CA ARG A 31 -17.60 -2.14 7.20
C ARG A 31 -16.80 -1.42 6.10
N MET A 32 -15.81 -0.61 6.48
CA MET A 32 -14.98 0.15 5.53
C MET A 32 -14.06 -0.75 4.72
N LEU A 33 -13.55 -1.79 5.38
CA LEU A 33 -12.67 -2.79 4.78
C LEU A 33 -13.26 -3.44 3.52
N LYS A 34 -14.59 -3.63 3.45
CA LYS A 34 -15.25 -4.25 2.29
C LYS A 34 -15.14 -3.42 1.01
N SER A 35 -15.07 -2.10 1.16
CA SER A 35 -15.09 -1.17 0.04
C SER A 35 -13.73 -0.58 -0.30
N LEU A 36 -12.70 -0.91 0.48
CA LEU A 36 -11.34 -0.42 0.29
C LEU A 36 -10.63 -1.18 -0.83
N SER A 37 -9.99 -0.45 -1.74
CA SER A 37 -9.04 -0.94 -2.74
C SER A 37 -7.66 -0.33 -2.45
N ILE A 38 -6.63 -1.17 -2.38
CA ILE A 38 -5.25 -0.71 -2.23
C ILE A 38 -4.44 -1.37 -3.34
N ASN A 39 -3.66 -0.58 -4.04
CA ASN A 39 -2.70 -1.02 -5.02
C ASN A 39 -1.30 -0.65 -4.53
N ILE A 40 -0.45 -1.65 -4.32
CA ILE A 40 0.90 -1.48 -3.79
C ILE A 40 1.89 -1.85 -4.89
N LYS A 41 2.74 -0.90 -5.25
CA LYS A 41 3.75 -1.06 -6.30
C LYS A 41 5.15 -0.97 -5.69
N LEU A 42 5.89 -2.07 -5.82
CA LEU A 42 7.24 -2.18 -5.33
C LEU A 42 8.22 -1.78 -6.44
N THR A 43 8.79 -0.58 -6.34
CA THR A 43 9.74 -0.02 -7.31
C THR A 43 11.17 -0.14 -6.79
N ARG A 44 12.19 0.14 -7.60
CA ARG A 44 13.61 0.12 -7.16
C ARG A 44 14.29 1.48 -7.32
N THR A 45 13.49 2.51 -7.55
CA THR A 45 13.96 3.79 -8.08
C THR A 45 13.52 4.98 -7.23
N LEU A 46 12.55 4.82 -6.34
CA LEU A 46 12.02 5.89 -5.49
C LEU A 46 13.11 6.52 -4.64
N LEU A 47 13.88 5.71 -3.91
CA LEU A 47 14.94 6.22 -3.04
C LEU A 47 16.07 6.84 -3.85
N LYS A 48 16.40 6.23 -4.99
CA LYS A 48 17.50 6.68 -5.86
C LYS A 48 17.17 8.01 -6.56
N ASN A 49 15.95 8.16 -7.05
CA ASN A 49 15.57 9.28 -7.91
C ASN A 49 14.95 10.42 -7.11
N ASP A 50 14.08 10.08 -6.16
CA ASP A 50 13.22 11.02 -5.46
C ASP A 50 13.61 11.18 -3.98
N GLY A 51 14.54 10.36 -3.48
CA GLY A 51 15.03 10.42 -2.09
C GLY A 51 14.02 9.96 -1.06
N ILE A 52 12.95 9.27 -1.48
CA ILE A 52 11.86 8.81 -0.62
C ILE A 52 11.77 7.28 -0.61
N GLU A 53 11.37 6.72 0.52
CA GLU A 53 11.20 5.27 0.69
C GLU A 53 9.81 4.77 0.26
N GLY A 54 8.85 5.68 0.14
CA GLY A 54 7.52 5.39 -0.32
C GLY A 54 6.68 6.64 -0.56
N SER A 55 5.57 6.45 -1.24
CA SER A 55 4.55 7.46 -1.51
C SER A 55 3.17 6.83 -1.42
N CYS A 56 2.17 7.63 -1.06
CA CYS A 56 0.78 7.20 -1.05
C CYS A 56 -0.07 8.32 -1.63
N ILE A 57 -0.86 7.99 -2.63
CA ILE A 57 -1.85 8.88 -3.21
C ILE A 57 -3.21 8.21 -3.14
N TRP A 58 -4.24 9.00 -2.83
CA TRP A 58 -5.61 8.55 -3.00
C TRP A 58 -5.97 8.59 -4.49
N GLY A 59 -6.76 7.62 -4.93
CA GLY A 59 -7.37 7.59 -6.25
C GLY A 59 -8.43 8.68 -6.44
N GLU A 60 -9.13 8.62 -7.57
CA GLU A 60 -10.15 9.62 -7.94
C GLU A 60 -11.27 9.75 -6.90
N TRP A 61 -11.69 10.99 -6.68
CA TRP A 61 -12.87 11.30 -5.88
C TRP A 61 -14.12 11.12 -6.76
N ASP A 62 -14.78 9.97 -6.68
CA ASP A 62 -16.09 9.77 -7.35
C ASP A 62 -17.14 10.79 -6.88
N ASP A 63 -17.04 11.25 -5.63
CA ASP A 63 -18.00 12.16 -5.00
C ASP A 63 -17.34 12.87 -3.81
N TRP A 64 -17.36 14.19 -3.78
CA TRP A 64 -16.76 15.01 -2.72
C TRP A 64 -17.33 14.79 -1.32
N LYS A 65 -18.45 14.07 -1.24
CA LYS A 65 -19.07 13.65 0.02
C LYS A 65 -18.60 12.29 0.51
N LYS A 66 -17.78 11.55 -0.25
CA LYS A 66 -17.32 10.21 0.11
C LYS A 66 -15.82 10.23 0.39
N SER A 67 -15.43 9.61 1.50
CA SER A 67 -14.02 9.36 1.80
C SER A 67 -13.38 8.50 0.70
N PRO A 68 -12.13 8.78 0.30
CA PRO A 68 -11.43 8.00 -0.69
C PRO A 68 -11.35 6.53 -0.26
N ARG A 69 -11.59 5.64 -1.22
CA ARG A 69 -11.61 4.19 -0.99
C ARG A 69 -10.57 3.44 -1.80
N ASP A 70 -9.90 4.14 -2.71
CA ASP A 70 -8.89 3.60 -3.59
C ASP A 70 -7.58 4.32 -3.29
N PHE A 71 -6.51 3.56 -3.06
CA PHE A 71 -5.20 4.08 -2.71
C PHE A 71 -4.14 3.41 -3.57
N ASP A 72 -3.26 4.22 -4.16
CA ASP A 72 -2.05 3.77 -4.84
C ASP A 72 -0.86 4.11 -3.94
N ILE A 73 -0.17 3.06 -3.49
CA ILE A 73 1.00 3.11 -2.64
C ILE A 73 2.19 2.65 -3.47
N GLU A 74 3.24 3.46 -3.56
CA GLU A 74 4.51 3.02 -4.10
C GLU A 74 5.54 2.90 -2.97
N LEU A 75 6.32 1.82 -2.96
CA LEU A 75 7.36 1.60 -1.95
C LEU A 75 8.65 1.18 -2.64
N ASP A 76 9.78 1.66 -2.13
CA ASP A 76 11.07 1.22 -2.62
C ASP A 76 11.40 -0.18 -2.09
N SER A 77 11.68 -1.10 -3.00
CA SER A 77 12.00 -2.50 -2.73
C SER A 77 13.49 -2.75 -2.52
N THR A 78 14.32 -1.72 -2.57
CA THR A 78 15.77 -1.79 -2.28
C THR A 78 16.07 -1.64 -0.79
N ILE A 79 15.14 -1.09 0.00
CA ILE A 79 15.28 -0.93 1.45
C ILE A 79 14.98 -2.25 2.19
N ASN A 80 15.25 -2.28 3.50
CA ASN A 80 15.00 -3.47 4.29
C ASN A 80 13.50 -3.80 4.33
N ILE A 81 13.15 -5.09 4.31
CA ILE A 81 11.75 -5.53 4.44
C ILE A 81 11.08 -4.96 5.70
N ARG A 82 11.82 -4.77 6.80
CA ARG A 82 11.27 -4.12 7.99
C ARG A 82 10.80 -2.70 7.70
N ASP A 83 11.61 -1.92 6.99
CA ASP A 83 11.32 -0.52 6.70
C ASP A 83 10.13 -0.42 5.74
N ILE A 84 10.05 -1.31 4.74
CA ILE A 84 8.87 -1.45 3.87
C ILE A 84 7.60 -1.71 4.68
N LEU A 85 7.66 -2.59 5.67
CA LEU A 85 6.51 -2.96 6.50
C LEU A 85 6.11 -1.85 7.47
N VAL A 86 7.06 -1.04 7.95
CA VAL A 86 6.79 0.11 8.83
C VAL A 86 6.21 1.29 8.05
N ASN A 87 6.63 1.48 6.80
CA ASN A 87 6.14 2.53 5.91
C ASN A 87 4.79 2.19 5.23
N LEU A 88 4.23 1.01 5.50
CA LEU A 88 2.94 0.54 4.99
C LEU A 88 1.75 1.09 5.81
#